data_AF-A0A7J3ACD5-F1
#
_entry.id   AF-A0A7J3ACD5-F1
#
_cell.length_a   1.000
_cell.length_b   1.000
_cell.length_c   1.000
_cell.angle_alpha   90.00
_cell.angle_beta   90.00
_cell.angle_gamma   90.00
#
_symmetry.space_group_name_H-M   'P 1'
#
loop_
_entity.id
_entity.type
_entity.pdbx_description
1 polymer ?
#
loop_
_entity_poly.entity_id
_entity_poly.type
_entity_poly.pdbx_seq_one_letter_code
_entity_poly.pdbx_strand_id
1 'polypeptide(L)'
;DFESLIAIDHIVKPYIHAVKPRRLRVFIARSDPALNYGLACAVLLAKIALSKLRRVEQELQVKIHPIIGVGSKPFRGHLSPENLDYFLQEYRGLATVTIQSALRYDYPLDQVKACVKSLNEKLPNGEATLIEVYEEEILREALQKFRRQYENTIEALAPFVNSIAAYVPPRRARKLHIGLFGYSRCVAGVCLPRAITFSAALYSVGLPPEFIGLKTLSLLNDKELEIVKKHYVMLKHDLSFVGGYVSWENLNLLMDMHVKVAERTGMSPEQLKIGLAKVMEDLQAAEETLGIKIGPRTLMQRKHENFTNNFLISYLERENEEAKKAFLEAAKLRNCLG
;
A
#
# COMPACT_ATOMS: atom_id res chain seq x y z
N ASP A 1 -4.44 1.72 -13.85
CA ASP A 1 -4.13 0.29 -13.61
C ASP A 1 -2.68 0.03 -14.03
N PHE A 2 -2.21 -1.22 -13.90
CA PHE A 2 -0.81 -1.59 -14.13
C PHE A 2 -0.30 -1.16 -15.51
N GLU A 3 -0.98 -1.59 -16.58
CA GLU A 3 -0.59 -1.32 -17.96
C GLU A 3 -0.70 0.17 -18.28
N SER A 4 -1.75 0.84 -17.80
CA SER A 4 -1.93 2.27 -18.01
C SER A 4 -0.82 3.13 -17.38
N LEU A 5 -0.27 2.74 -16.21
CA LEU A 5 0.83 3.48 -15.58
C LEU A 5 2.15 3.28 -16.34
N ILE A 6 2.36 2.07 -16.83
CA ILE A 6 3.51 1.73 -17.67
C ILE A 6 3.46 2.46 -19.01
N ALA A 7 2.28 2.55 -19.63
CA ALA A 7 2.06 3.17 -20.94
C ALA A 7 1.56 4.63 -20.83
N ILE A 8 1.81 5.32 -19.71
CA ILE A 8 1.24 6.64 -19.45
C ILE A 8 1.58 7.67 -20.55
N ASP A 9 2.78 7.56 -21.12
CA ASP A 9 3.25 8.36 -22.26
C ASP A 9 2.38 8.16 -23.50
N HIS A 10 2.00 6.92 -23.80
CA HIS A 10 1.11 6.57 -24.92
C HIS A 10 -0.32 7.06 -24.70
N ILE A 11 -0.72 7.32 -23.45
CA ILE A 11 -2.03 7.88 -23.10
C ILE A 11 -2.00 9.41 -23.23
N VAL A 12 -0.97 10.07 -22.69
CA VAL A 12 -0.94 11.54 -22.63
C VAL A 12 -0.51 12.19 -23.95
N LYS A 13 0.41 11.58 -24.72
CA LYS A 13 0.91 12.16 -25.98
C LYS A 13 -0.21 12.41 -26.99
N PRO A 14 -1.10 11.44 -27.32
CA PRO A 14 -2.21 11.68 -28.25
C PRO A 14 -3.13 12.81 -27.79
N TYR A 15 -3.43 12.86 -26.49
CA TYR A 15 -4.23 13.95 -25.90
C TYR A 15 -3.56 15.31 -26.09
N ILE A 16 -2.24 15.41 -25.83
CA ILE A 16 -1.48 16.65 -26.01
C ILE A 16 -1.48 17.09 -27.48
N HIS A 17 -1.28 16.17 -28.44
CA HIS A 17 -1.30 16.52 -29.86
C HIS A 17 -2.68 16.99 -30.34
N ALA A 18 -3.75 16.34 -29.88
CA ALA A 18 -5.11 16.66 -30.29
C ALA A 18 -5.60 17.98 -29.66
N VAL A 19 -5.39 18.16 -28.36
CA VAL A 19 -5.96 19.28 -27.58
C VAL A 19 -5.01 20.48 -27.53
N LYS A 20 -3.70 20.27 -27.70
CA LYS A 20 -2.64 21.29 -27.58
C LYS A 20 -2.74 22.14 -26.31
N PRO A 21 -2.88 21.52 -25.12
CA PRO A 21 -3.02 22.27 -23.89
C PRO A 21 -1.72 23.00 -23.55
N ARG A 22 -1.83 24.22 -23.00
CA ARG A 22 -0.65 24.95 -22.47
C ARG A 22 -0.01 24.24 -21.28
N ARG A 23 -0.82 23.54 -20.49
CA ARG A 23 -0.43 22.82 -19.27
C ARG A 23 -1.31 21.60 -19.11
N LEU A 24 -0.76 20.50 -18.61
CA LEU A 24 -1.49 19.27 -18.32
C LEU A 24 -1.34 18.90 -16.84
N ARG A 25 -2.42 18.45 -16.20
CA ARG A 25 -2.38 17.78 -14.89
C ARG A 25 -2.71 16.32 -15.06
N VAL A 26 -1.88 15.46 -14.47
CA VAL A 26 -2.05 14.01 -14.56
C VAL A 26 -2.15 13.45 -13.15
N PHE A 27 -3.23 12.72 -12.86
CA PHE A 27 -3.44 12.12 -11.54
C PHE A 27 -2.97 10.66 -11.54
N ILE A 28 -2.03 10.35 -10.66
CA ILE A 28 -1.47 9.01 -10.43
C ILE A 28 -2.05 8.45 -9.14
N ALA A 29 -2.77 7.33 -9.24
CA ALA A 29 -3.30 6.62 -8.09
C ALA A 29 -2.19 5.78 -7.42
N ARG A 30 -2.10 5.80 -6.08
CA ARG A 30 -1.22 4.89 -5.32
C ARG A 30 -1.97 3.74 -4.65
N SER A 31 -3.15 4.01 -4.11
CA SER A 31 -3.90 3.04 -3.30
C SER A 31 -4.43 1.86 -4.12
N ASP A 32 -4.95 2.08 -5.32
CA ASP A 32 -5.51 0.99 -6.15
C ASP A 32 -4.41 0.09 -6.72
N PRO A 33 -3.28 0.61 -7.25
CA PRO A 33 -2.16 -0.27 -7.60
C PRO A 33 -1.63 -1.08 -6.43
N ALA A 34 -1.62 -0.53 -5.21
CA ALA A 34 -1.16 -1.27 -4.03
C ALA A 34 -2.11 -2.42 -3.68
N LEU A 35 -3.42 -2.15 -3.70
CA LEU A 35 -4.47 -3.16 -3.49
C LEU A 35 -4.40 -4.28 -4.52
N ASN A 36 -4.08 -3.95 -5.77
CA ASN A 36 -4.15 -4.93 -6.86
C ASN A 36 -2.83 -5.67 -7.08
N TYR A 37 -1.69 -5.05 -6.80
CA TYR A 37 -0.38 -5.54 -7.21
C TYR A 37 0.70 -5.50 -6.11
N GLY A 38 0.35 -5.07 -4.90
CA GLY A 38 1.27 -4.95 -3.77
C GLY A 38 2.02 -3.62 -3.70
N LEU A 39 2.67 -3.39 -2.55
CA LEU A 39 3.35 -2.13 -2.22
C LEU A 39 4.44 -1.78 -3.23
N ALA A 40 5.37 -2.71 -3.48
CA ALA A 40 6.52 -2.51 -4.36
C ALA A 40 6.07 -2.11 -5.77
N CYS A 41 5.11 -2.85 -6.34
CA CYS A 41 4.53 -2.51 -7.64
C CYS A 41 3.96 -1.10 -7.67
N ALA A 42 3.16 -0.77 -6.66
CA ALA A 42 2.48 0.51 -6.63
C ALA A 42 3.44 1.71 -6.51
N VAL A 43 4.62 1.54 -5.91
CA VAL A 43 5.63 2.61 -5.84
C VAL A 43 6.37 2.71 -7.16
N LEU A 44 6.94 1.60 -7.62
CA LEU A 44 7.76 1.55 -8.84
C LEU A 44 6.95 1.96 -10.08
N LEU A 45 5.68 1.57 -10.20
CA LEU A 45 4.79 2.04 -11.27
C LEU A 45 4.59 3.56 -11.24
N ALA A 46 4.45 4.15 -10.05
CA ALA A 46 4.34 5.61 -9.92
C ALA A 46 5.66 6.29 -10.32
N LYS A 47 6.81 5.70 -10.00
CA LYS A 47 8.15 6.20 -10.39
C LYS A 47 8.36 6.14 -11.90
N ILE A 48 8.00 5.02 -12.54
CA ILE A 48 8.01 4.88 -14.01
C ILE A 48 7.09 5.92 -14.65
N ALA A 49 5.86 6.07 -14.14
CA ALA A 49 4.93 7.05 -14.66
C ALA A 49 5.46 8.49 -14.56
N LEU A 50 6.05 8.87 -13.42
CA LEU A 50 6.66 10.20 -13.24
C LEU A 50 7.85 10.44 -14.18
N SER A 51 8.74 9.46 -14.34
CA SER A 51 9.86 9.52 -15.29
C SER A 51 9.37 9.73 -16.72
N LYS A 52 8.37 8.97 -17.15
CA LYS A 52 7.79 9.08 -18.50
C LYS A 52 7.09 10.41 -18.73
N LEU A 53 6.30 10.88 -17.77
CA LEU A 53 5.68 12.21 -17.86
C LEU A 53 6.73 13.31 -18.01
N ARG A 54 7.86 13.22 -17.29
CA ARG A 54 8.97 14.16 -17.43
C ARG A 54 9.58 14.14 -18.83
N ARG A 55 9.78 12.95 -19.43
CA ARG A 55 10.25 12.82 -20.82
C ARG A 55 9.27 13.47 -21.80
N VAL A 56 7.96 13.24 -21.64
CA VAL A 56 6.93 13.85 -22.50
C VAL A 56 6.93 15.38 -22.37
N GLU A 57 7.07 15.90 -21.16
CA GLU A 57 7.17 17.35 -20.92
C GLU A 57 8.36 17.97 -21.67
N GLN A 58 9.52 17.29 -21.67
CA GLN A 58 10.72 17.73 -22.38
C GLN A 58 10.56 17.64 -23.90
N GLU A 59 10.03 16.53 -24.40
CA GLU A 59 9.84 16.25 -25.83
C GLU A 59 8.83 17.21 -26.48
N LEU A 60 7.67 17.41 -25.84
CA LEU A 60 6.57 18.18 -26.41
C LEU A 60 6.54 19.64 -25.94
N GLN A 61 7.45 20.03 -25.05
CA GLN A 61 7.52 21.37 -24.45
C GLN A 61 6.19 21.83 -23.81
N VAL A 62 5.43 20.88 -23.26
CA VAL A 62 4.17 21.15 -22.53
C VAL A 62 4.40 20.90 -21.06
N LYS A 63 4.10 21.89 -20.22
CA LYS A 63 4.28 21.77 -18.77
C LYS A 63 3.31 20.76 -18.17
N ILE A 64 3.83 19.73 -17.51
CA ILE A 64 3.05 18.68 -16.87
C ILE A 64 3.15 18.85 -15.35
N HIS A 65 2.01 18.73 -14.68
CA HIS A 65 1.85 18.92 -13.24
C HIS A 65 1.28 17.63 -12.62
N PRO A 66 2.13 16.65 -12.27
CA PRO A 66 1.68 15.39 -11.70
C PRO A 66 1.02 15.59 -10.33
N ILE A 67 -0.07 14.85 -10.10
CA ILE A 67 -0.78 14.75 -8.83
C ILE A 67 -0.67 13.30 -8.36
N ILE A 68 -0.40 13.05 -7.08
CA ILE A 68 -0.45 11.69 -6.53
C ILE A 68 -1.51 11.56 -5.43
N GLY A 69 -2.31 10.50 -5.52
CA GLY A 69 -3.32 10.15 -4.53
C GLY A 69 -2.76 9.24 -3.45
N VAL A 70 -2.37 9.80 -2.30
CA VAL A 70 -1.63 9.10 -1.22
C VAL A 70 -2.34 9.15 0.14
N GLY A 71 -2.25 8.04 0.88
CA GLY A 71 -2.67 7.91 2.27
C GLY A 71 -1.49 7.97 3.25
N SER A 72 -1.79 7.92 4.55
CA SER A 72 -0.79 8.17 5.61
C SER A 72 0.04 6.96 6.01
N LYS A 73 -0.33 5.75 5.58
CA LYS A 73 0.45 4.52 5.78
C LYS A 73 1.18 4.09 4.51
N PRO A 74 2.30 3.35 4.61
CA PRO A 74 3.14 3.07 3.44
C PRO A 74 2.42 2.34 2.31
N PHE A 75 1.55 1.38 2.63
CA PHE A 75 0.74 0.67 1.62
C PHE A 75 0.03 1.62 0.66
N ARG A 76 -0.34 2.81 1.13
CA ARG A 76 -1.09 3.81 0.35
C ARG A 76 -0.31 5.09 0.07
N GLY A 77 0.97 5.18 0.42
CA GLY A 77 1.84 6.29 0.03
C GLY A 77 2.63 6.99 1.15
N HIS A 78 2.41 6.65 2.41
CA HIS A 78 3.17 7.14 3.56
C HIS A 78 3.25 8.68 3.74
N LEU A 79 2.21 9.43 3.36
CA LEU A 79 2.17 10.88 3.61
C LEU A 79 1.56 11.18 4.99
N SER A 80 2.40 11.51 5.96
CA SER A 80 2.02 11.90 7.32
C SER A 80 2.89 13.06 7.82
N PRO A 81 2.49 13.76 8.90
CA PRO A 81 3.33 14.80 9.50
C PRO A 81 4.70 14.26 9.98
N GLU A 82 4.74 13.01 10.42
CA GLU A 82 5.94 12.34 10.93
C GLU A 82 6.88 11.82 9.82
N ASN A 83 6.38 11.72 8.57
CA ASN A 83 7.11 11.12 7.45
C ASN A 83 7.31 12.07 6.25
N LEU A 84 7.07 13.37 6.43
CA LEU A 84 7.03 14.31 5.32
C LEU A 84 8.34 14.36 4.52
N ASP A 85 9.49 14.41 5.20
CA ASP A 85 10.77 14.55 4.50
C ASP A 85 11.13 13.29 3.70
N TYR A 86 10.88 12.09 4.24
CA TYR A 86 11.06 10.83 3.51
C TYR A 86 10.09 10.70 2.34
N PHE A 87 8.84 11.13 2.50
CA PHE A 87 7.88 11.20 1.41
C PHE A 87 8.37 12.11 0.27
N LEU A 88 8.90 13.29 0.60
CA LEU A 88 9.43 14.24 -0.38
C LEU A 88 10.70 13.73 -1.07
N GLN A 89 11.51 12.91 -0.40
CA GLN A 89 12.64 12.22 -0.99
C GLN A 89 12.19 11.12 -1.96
N GLU A 90 11.19 10.32 -1.58
CA GLU A 90 10.64 9.26 -2.43
C GLU A 90 10.01 9.81 -3.70
N TYR A 91 9.19 10.87 -3.59
CA TYR A 91 8.40 11.39 -4.71
C TYR A 91 8.75 12.83 -5.09
N ARG A 92 9.88 12.98 -5.79
CA ARG A 92 10.27 14.25 -6.44
C ARG A 92 9.47 14.49 -7.72
N GLY A 93 9.24 15.75 -8.08
CA GLY A 93 8.56 16.16 -9.31
C GLY A 93 7.03 16.22 -9.21
N LEU A 94 6.46 16.07 -8.01
CA LEU A 94 5.01 16.12 -7.80
C LEU A 94 4.51 17.55 -7.65
N ALA A 95 3.61 18.01 -8.53
CA ALA A 95 3.01 19.32 -8.36
C ALA A 95 1.94 19.35 -7.25
N THR A 96 1.34 18.22 -6.91
CA THR A 96 0.25 18.15 -5.91
C THR A 96 0.14 16.77 -5.28
N VAL A 97 -0.25 16.75 -4.00
CA VAL A 97 -0.54 15.53 -3.25
C VAL A 97 -1.92 15.62 -2.62
N THR A 98 -2.60 14.48 -2.43
CA THR A 98 -3.87 14.48 -1.70
C THR A 98 -3.65 14.52 -0.19
N ILE A 99 -4.39 15.38 0.50
CA ILE A 99 -4.46 15.39 1.97
C ILE A 99 -5.69 14.60 2.43
N GLN A 100 -5.49 13.37 2.89
CA GLN A 100 -6.59 12.46 3.27
C GLN A 100 -7.10 12.67 4.70
N SER A 101 -8.18 11.99 5.07
CA SER A 101 -8.81 12.15 6.40
C SER A 101 -7.85 11.82 7.55
N ALA A 102 -7.04 10.77 7.43
CA ALA A 102 -6.16 10.34 8.51
C ALA A 102 -5.20 11.46 8.90
N LEU A 103 -4.46 12.00 7.91
CA LEU A 103 -3.62 13.18 8.11
C LEU A 103 -4.39 14.34 8.77
N ARG A 104 -5.62 14.65 8.34
CA ARG A 104 -6.38 15.81 8.85
C ARG A 104 -6.94 15.66 10.27
N TYR A 105 -7.32 14.45 10.66
CA TYR A 105 -8.17 14.22 11.84
C TYR A 105 -7.57 13.27 12.87
N ASP A 106 -6.61 12.42 12.47
CA ASP A 106 -5.97 11.45 13.35
C ASP A 106 -4.55 11.94 13.80
N TYR A 107 -4.18 13.19 13.49
CA TYR A 107 -2.94 13.85 13.92
C TYR A 107 -3.22 15.22 14.58
N PRO A 108 -2.32 15.71 15.47
CA PRO A 108 -2.45 17.03 16.08
C PRO A 108 -2.51 18.18 15.04
N LEU A 109 -3.43 19.13 15.25
CA LEU A 109 -3.75 20.19 14.27
C LEU A 109 -2.55 21.06 13.88
N ASP A 110 -1.67 21.36 14.83
CA ASP A 110 -0.42 22.08 14.65
C ASP A 110 0.54 21.34 13.72
N GLN A 111 0.71 20.02 13.90
CA GLN A 111 1.51 19.18 13.01
C GLN A 111 0.91 19.12 11.59
N VAL A 112 -0.42 19.04 11.47
CA VAL A 112 -1.12 19.06 10.19
C VAL A 112 -0.87 20.37 9.45
N LYS A 113 -1.01 21.51 10.13
CA LYS A 113 -0.75 22.84 9.54
C LYS A 113 0.69 22.99 9.10
N ALA A 114 1.65 22.55 9.92
CA ALA A 114 3.07 22.57 9.58
C ALA A 114 3.37 21.68 8.35
N CYS A 115 2.79 20.48 8.30
CA CYS A 115 2.93 19.56 7.17
C CYS A 115 2.39 20.18 5.86
N VAL A 116 1.17 20.74 5.88
CA VAL A 116 0.57 21.39 4.71
C VAL A 116 1.36 22.63 4.28
N LYS A 117 1.84 23.44 5.22
CA LYS A 117 2.70 24.59 4.93
C LYS A 117 3.98 24.15 4.20
N SER A 118 4.67 23.15 4.74
CA SER A 118 5.90 22.61 4.15
C SER A 118 5.65 21.99 2.76
N LEU A 119 4.53 21.31 2.54
CA LEU A 119 4.14 20.81 1.20
C LEU A 119 3.93 21.96 0.20
N ASN A 120 3.24 23.02 0.60
CA ASN A 120 3.02 24.19 -0.28
C ASN A 120 4.33 24.91 -0.63
N GLU A 121 5.29 24.93 0.29
CA GLU A 121 6.60 25.56 0.09
C GLU A 121 7.55 24.69 -0.72
N LYS A 122 7.54 23.37 -0.49
CA LYS A 122 8.54 22.45 -1.06
C LYS A 122 8.13 21.84 -2.39
N LEU A 123 6.85 21.59 -2.67
CA LEU A 123 6.44 20.95 -3.93
C LEU A 123 6.73 21.88 -5.14
N PRO A 124 7.32 21.38 -6.24
CA PRO A 124 7.44 19.96 -6.61
C PRO A 124 8.67 19.20 -6.08
N ASN A 125 9.47 19.84 -5.24
CA ASN A 125 10.69 19.30 -4.63
C ASN A 125 11.70 18.82 -5.68
N GLY A 126 11.95 19.67 -6.66
CA GLY A 126 12.80 19.38 -7.81
C GLY A 126 12.06 18.65 -8.93
N GLU A 127 12.83 17.99 -9.79
CA GLU A 127 12.31 17.24 -10.93
C GLU A 127 12.15 15.75 -10.61
N ALA A 128 11.26 15.09 -11.35
CA ALA A 128 11.13 13.64 -11.28
C ALA A 128 12.42 12.97 -11.76
N THR A 129 12.86 11.94 -11.04
CA THR A 129 14.02 11.13 -11.42
C THR A 129 13.73 10.43 -12.75
N LEU A 130 14.62 10.61 -13.74
CA LEU A 130 14.58 9.87 -14.98
C LEU A 130 15.07 8.43 -14.73
N ILE A 131 14.32 7.46 -15.27
CA ILE A 131 14.64 6.03 -15.23
C ILE A 131 15.13 5.65 -16.61
N GLU A 132 16.39 5.23 -16.75
CA GLU A 132 16.95 4.82 -18.02
C GLU A 132 16.15 3.67 -18.65
N VAL A 133 16.12 3.60 -19.99
CA VAL A 133 15.30 2.61 -20.72
C VAL A 133 15.65 1.18 -20.28
N TYR A 134 16.95 0.87 -20.14
CA TYR A 134 17.38 -0.46 -19.69
C TYR A 134 16.96 -0.76 -18.24
N GLU A 135 16.87 0.25 -17.37
CA GLU A 135 16.40 0.07 -15.98
C GLU A 135 14.88 -0.13 -15.95
N GLU A 136 14.15 0.57 -16.82
CA GLU A 136 12.70 0.40 -16.96
C GLU A 136 12.36 -1.04 -17.36
N GLU A 137 13.09 -1.65 -18.30
CA GLU A 137 12.89 -3.05 -18.69
C GLU A 137 13.14 -4.01 -17.53
N ILE A 138 14.21 -3.82 -16.76
CA ILE A 138 14.50 -4.65 -15.58
C ILE A 138 13.43 -4.46 -14.49
N LEU A 139 12.97 -3.23 -14.28
CA LEU A 139 11.87 -2.95 -13.37
C LEU A 139 10.57 -3.65 -13.82
N ARG A 140 10.26 -3.69 -15.13
CA ARG A 140 9.08 -4.38 -15.65
C ARG A 140 9.12 -5.87 -15.33
N GLU A 141 10.27 -6.52 -15.49
CA GLU A 141 10.45 -7.94 -15.12
C GLU A 141 10.24 -8.16 -13.61
N ALA A 142 10.89 -7.33 -12.77
CA ALA A 142 10.73 -7.40 -11.33
C ALA A 142 9.27 -7.15 -10.88
N LEU A 143 8.59 -6.17 -11.50
CA LEU A 143 7.19 -5.83 -11.26
C LEU A 143 6.26 -7.02 -11.52
N GLN A 144 6.49 -7.79 -12.59
CA GLN A 144 5.70 -8.99 -12.87
C GLN A 144 5.91 -10.07 -11.80
N LYS A 145 7.14 -10.25 -11.30
CA LYS A 145 7.44 -11.18 -10.19
C LYS A 145 6.73 -10.76 -8.91
N PHE A 146 6.79 -9.47 -8.54
CA PHE A 146 6.10 -8.94 -7.37
C PHE A 146 4.58 -9.10 -7.49
N ARG A 147 4.02 -8.71 -8.64
CA ARG A 147 2.59 -8.82 -8.92
C ARG A 147 2.12 -10.27 -8.76
N ARG A 148 2.81 -11.22 -9.40
CA ARG A 148 2.44 -12.64 -9.33
C ARG A 148 2.46 -13.17 -7.90
N GLN A 149 3.50 -12.85 -7.12
CA GLN A 149 3.60 -13.30 -5.73
C GLN A 149 2.51 -12.68 -4.85
N TYR A 150 2.22 -11.39 -5.05
CA TYR A 150 1.15 -10.68 -4.35
C TYR A 150 -0.22 -11.28 -4.66
N GLU A 151 -0.57 -11.40 -5.95
CA GLU A 151 -1.85 -11.96 -6.43
C GLU A 151 -2.05 -13.38 -5.88
N ASN A 152 -1.04 -14.24 -5.98
CA ASN A 152 -1.08 -15.62 -5.46
C ASN A 152 -1.31 -15.72 -3.95
N THR A 153 -0.88 -14.72 -3.18
CA THR A 153 -1.03 -14.70 -1.72
C THR A 153 -2.40 -14.14 -1.33
N ILE A 154 -2.81 -13.06 -2.00
CA ILE A 154 -4.08 -12.40 -1.75
C ILE A 154 -5.27 -13.22 -2.20
N GLU A 155 -5.18 -13.95 -3.32
CA GLU A 155 -6.22 -14.88 -3.75
C GLU A 155 -6.51 -15.94 -2.67
N ALA A 156 -5.46 -16.49 -2.07
CA ALA A 156 -5.57 -17.45 -0.97
C ALA A 156 -6.22 -16.83 0.28
N LEU A 157 -5.90 -15.56 0.59
CA LEU A 157 -6.38 -14.87 1.79
C LEU A 157 -7.69 -14.11 1.61
N ALA A 158 -8.23 -13.99 0.39
CA ALA A 158 -9.33 -13.08 0.11
C ALA A 158 -10.61 -13.34 0.93
N PRO A 159 -11.09 -14.59 1.12
CA PRO A 159 -12.25 -14.84 1.98
C PRO A 159 -11.99 -14.40 3.43
N PHE A 160 -10.79 -14.65 3.94
CA PHE A 160 -10.37 -14.20 5.27
C PHE A 160 -10.36 -12.68 5.37
N VAL A 161 -9.69 -11.97 4.46
CA VAL A 161 -9.64 -10.49 4.47
C VAL A 161 -11.04 -9.89 4.36
N ASN A 162 -11.92 -10.45 3.53
CA ASN A 162 -13.30 -9.99 3.39
C ASN A 162 -14.13 -10.18 4.67
N SER A 163 -13.91 -11.27 5.40
CA SER A 163 -14.59 -11.51 6.69
C SER A 163 -14.20 -10.47 7.75
N ILE A 164 -12.93 -10.06 7.79
CA ILE A 164 -12.42 -9.02 8.69
C ILE A 164 -12.88 -7.63 8.24
N ALA A 165 -12.95 -7.40 6.92
CA ALA A 165 -13.39 -6.14 6.34
C ALA A 165 -14.81 -5.70 6.78
N ALA A 166 -15.66 -6.65 7.16
CA ALA A 166 -17.00 -6.38 7.71
C ALA A 166 -16.98 -5.62 9.05
N TYR A 167 -15.87 -5.64 9.79
CA TYR A 167 -15.70 -4.94 11.06
C TYR A 167 -15.22 -3.50 10.89
N VAL A 168 -14.86 -3.09 9.67
CA VAL A 168 -14.34 -1.75 9.42
C VAL A 168 -15.48 -0.73 9.53
N PRO A 169 -15.40 0.26 10.44
CA PRO A 169 -16.46 1.24 10.66
C PRO A 169 -16.69 2.13 9.43
N PRO A 170 -17.96 2.38 9.05
CA PRO A 170 -18.26 3.33 7.98
C PRO A 170 -18.04 4.77 8.46
N ARG A 171 -17.00 5.46 7.95
CA ARG A 171 -16.72 6.87 8.30
C ARG A 171 -17.30 7.90 7.33
N ARG A 172 -17.89 7.48 6.21
CA ARG A 172 -18.57 8.36 5.23
C ARG A 172 -19.69 7.58 4.58
N ALA A 173 -20.85 8.21 4.34
CA ALA A 173 -21.83 7.68 3.40
C ALA A 173 -21.20 7.60 2.01
N ARG A 174 -21.23 6.43 1.38
CA ARG A 174 -20.59 6.21 0.09
C ARG A 174 -21.55 5.52 -0.85
N LYS A 175 -21.76 6.11 -2.03
CA LYS A 175 -22.36 5.41 -3.16
C LYS A 175 -21.37 4.32 -3.63
N LEU A 176 -21.88 3.12 -3.84
CA LEU A 176 -21.11 2.07 -4.49
C LEU A 176 -20.81 2.51 -5.93
N HIS A 177 -19.54 2.49 -6.33
CA HIS A 177 -19.19 2.61 -7.75
C HIS A 177 -19.44 1.23 -8.39
N ILE A 178 -20.70 0.92 -8.65
CA ILE A 178 -21.17 -0.25 -9.41
C ILE A 178 -21.52 0.23 -10.83
N GLY A 179 -21.06 -0.49 -11.86
CA GLY A 179 -21.30 -0.17 -13.28
C GLY A 179 -20.03 -0.01 -14.12
N LEU A 180 -20.19 0.42 -15.38
CA LEU A 180 -19.15 0.53 -16.41
C LEU A 180 -17.94 1.41 -16.03
N PHE A 181 -18.14 2.33 -15.07
CA PHE A 181 -17.11 3.24 -14.53
C PHE A 181 -16.64 2.85 -13.11
N GLY A 182 -17.01 1.67 -12.64
CA GLY A 182 -16.51 1.11 -11.40
C GLY A 182 -15.10 0.54 -11.60
N TYR A 183 -14.18 0.86 -10.70
CA TYR A 183 -12.86 0.21 -10.69
C TYR A 183 -13.06 -1.30 -10.44
N SER A 184 -12.51 -2.15 -11.32
CA SER A 184 -12.48 -3.60 -11.09
C SER A 184 -11.69 -3.86 -9.81
N ARG A 185 -12.35 -4.48 -8.83
CA ARG A 185 -11.76 -4.92 -7.56
C ARG A 185 -11.55 -6.45 -7.55
N CYS A 186 -11.65 -7.05 -8.72
CA CYS A 186 -11.40 -8.46 -8.93
C CYS A 186 -9.91 -8.62 -9.21
N VAL A 187 -9.16 -9.06 -8.21
CA VAL A 187 -7.75 -9.41 -8.34
C VAL A 187 -7.72 -10.94 -8.44
N ALA A 188 -7.11 -11.50 -9.49
CA ALA A 188 -7.04 -12.95 -9.70
C ALA A 188 -8.40 -13.69 -9.48
N GLY A 189 -9.51 -13.12 -9.95
CA GLY A 189 -10.84 -13.74 -9.82
C GLY A 189 -11.56 -13.54 -8.48
N VAL A 190 -10.92 -12.96 -7.45
CA VAL A 190 -11.54 -12.66 -6.15
C VAL A 190 -11.86 -11.18 -5.96
N CYS A 191 -13.03 -10.89 -5.39
CA CYS A 191 -13.44 -9.53 -5.08
C CYS A 191 -12.84 -9.07 -3.74
N LEU A 192 -11.95 -8.08 -3.77
CA LEU A 192 -11.37 -7.47 -2.58
C LEU A 192 -12.16 -6.26 -2.08
N PRO A 193 -12.07 -5.95 -0.78
CA PRO A 193 -12.61 -4.70 -0.26
C PRO A 193 -11.76 -3.52 -0.79
N ARG A 194 -12.28 -2.29 -0.69
CA ARG A 194 -11.52 -1.11 -1.15
C ARG A 194 -10.22 -0.95 -0.35
N ALA A 195 -9.21 -0.31 -0.93
CA ALA A 195 -7.86 -0.20 -0.36
C ALA A 195 -7.81 0.23 1.13
N ILE A 196 -8.65 1.18 1.54
CA ILE A 196 -8.76 1.61 2.96
C ILE A 196 -9.22 0.44 3.83
N THR A 197 -10.33 -0.20 3.45
CA THR A 197 -10.93 -1.31 4.18
C THR A 197 -10.01 -2.53 4.19
N PHE A 198 -9.36 -2.81 3.06
CA PHE A 198 -8.36 -3.86 2.92
C PHE A 198 -7.19 -3.66 3.89
N SER A 199 -6.57 -2.48 3.87
CA SER A 199 -5.46 -2.17 4.77
C SER A 199 -5.93 -2.19 6.23
N ALA A 200 -7.08 -1.60 6.53
CA ALA A 200 -7.63 -1.57 7.88
C ALA A 200 -7.90 -2.96 8.45
N ALA A 201 -8.40 -3.89 7.62
CA ALA A 201 -8.62 -5.27 8.02
C ALA A 201 -7.31 -5.97 8.41
N LEU A 202 -6.32 -5.90 7.52
CA LEU A 202 -5.03 -6.56 7.70
C LEU A 202 -4.20 -5.98 8.86
N TYR A 203 -4.17 -4.66 9.03
CA TYR A 203 -3.56 -4.05 10.22
C TYR A 203 -4.24 -4.48 11.53
N SER A 204 -5.54 -4.75 11.52
CA SER A 204 -6.29 -5.07 12.75
C SER A 204 -6.13 -6.51 13.21
N VAL A 205 -5.58 -7.38 12.36
CA VAL A 205 -5.10 -8.73 12.74
C VAL A 205 -3.58 -8.78 12.91
N GLY A 206 -2.90 -7.62 12.87
CA GLY A 206 -1.44 -7.55 13.02
C GLY A 206 -0.67 -8.08 11.82
N LEU A 207 -1.24 -8.04 10.60
CA LEU A 207 -0.60 -8.47 9.36
C LEU A 207 -0.56 -7.33 8.33
N PRO A 208 0.23 -6.26 8.53
CA PRO A 208 0.29 -5.12 7.61
C PRO A 208 0.47 -5.55 6.14
N PRO A 209 -0.37 -5.06 5.21
CA PRO A 209 -0.38 -5.50 3.80
C PRO A 209 0.89 -5.14 3.03
N GLU A 210 1.72 -4.25 3.55
CA GLU A 210 3.01 -3.86 3.00
C GLU A 210 3.97 -5.05 2.81
N PHE A 211 3.83 -6.08 3.65
CA PHE A 211 4.70 -7.26 3.59
C PHE A 211 4.27 -8.27 2.53
N ILE A 212 3.01 -8.25 2.10
CA ILE A 212 2.49 -9.30 1.22
C ILE A 212 3.19 -9.23 -0.15
N GLY A 213 3.76 -10.35 -0.57
CA GLY A 213 4.54 -10.47 -1.80
C GLY A 213 6.00 -10.06 -1.69
N LEU A 214 6.52 -9.76 -0.50
CA LEU A 214 7.93 -9.38 -0.32
C LEU A 214 8.93 -10.53 -0.45
N LYS A 215 8.50 -11.80 -0.41
CA LYS A 215 9.36 -12.94 -0.70
C LYS A 215 10.00 -12.83 -2.09
N THR A 216 9.38 -12.10 -3.01
CA THR A 216 9.98 -11.74 -4.29
C THR A 216 11.36 -11.11 -4.17
N LEU A 217 11.67 -10.35 -3.10
CA LEU A 217 12.99 -9.76 -2.91
C LEU A 217 14.12 -10.79 -2.86
N SER A 218 13.86 -11.99 -2.32
CA SER A 218 14.85 -13.09 -2.33
C SER A 218 14.88 -13.89 -3.64
N LEU A 219 13.94 -13.62 -4.56
CA LEU A 219 13.84 -14.26 -5.87
C LEU A 219 14.36 -13.38 -7.02
N LEU A 220 14.66 -12.12 -6.72
CA LEU A 220 15.31 -11.21 -7.68
C LEU A 220 16.79 -11.57 -7.78
N ASN A 221 17.35 -11.45 -8.98
CA ASN A 221 18.80 -11.47 -9.14
C ASN A 221 19.42 -10.16 -8.60
N ASP A 222 20.74 -10.14 -8.41
CA ASP A 222 21.43 -8.99 -7.81
C ASP A 222 21.15 -7.66 -8.54
N LYS A 223 21.11 -7.69 -9.87
CA LYS A 223 20.86 -6.52 -10.71
C LYS A 223 19.43 -6.00 -10.56
N GLU A 224 18.45 -6.89 -10.56
CA GLU A 224 17.04 -6.56 -10.31
C GLU A 224 16.88 -5.93 -8.92
N LEU A 225 17.47 -6.54 -7.90
CA LEU A 225 17.39 -6.06 -6.52
C LEU A 225 18.04 -4.68 -6.35
N GLU A 226 19.20 -4.46 -6.97
CA GLU A 226 19.89 -3.16 -6.98
C GLU A 226 19.00 -2.08 -7.60
N ILE A 227 18.42 -2.35 -8.78
CA ILE A 227 17.58 -1.38 -9.50
C ILE A 227 16.28 -1.12 -8.73
N VAL A 228 15.67 -2.14 -8.11
CA VAL A 228 14.49 -1.97 -7.25
C VAL A 228 14.83 -1.06 -6.06
N LYS A 229 15.94 -1.30 -5.37
CA LYS A 229 16.40 -0.47 -4.23
C LYS A 229 16.77 0.95 -4.66
N LYS A 230 17.33 1.12 -5.85
CA LYS A 230 17.67 2.42 -6.44
C LYS A 230 16.43 3.29 -6.65
N HIS A 231 15.34 2.70 -7.15
CA HIS A 231 14.14 3.44 -7.54
C HIS A 231 13.04 3.48 -6.49
N TYR A 232 13.00 2.54 -5.55
CA TYR A 232 12.19 2.62 -4.34
C TYR A 232 13.08 2.99 -3.14
N VAL A 233 13.37 4.29 -3.04
CA VAL A 233 14.38 4.86 -2.14
C VAL A 233 14.05 4.61 -0.67
N MET A 234 12.76 4.69 -0.31
CA MET A 234 12.25 4.54 1.05
C MET A 234 11.79 3.11 1.38
N LEU A 235 12.11 2.10 0.55
CA LEU A 235 11.65 0.72 0.76
C LEU A 235 11.93 0.21 2.18
N LYS A 236 13.20 0.31 2.63
CA LYS A 236 13.58 -0.15 3.97
C LYS A 236 12.93 0.66 5.07
N HIS A 237 12.80 1.98 4.89
CA HIS A 237 12.17 2.88 5.86
C HIS A 237 10.68 2.58 6.04
N ASP A 238 9.96 2.49 4.93
CA ASP A 238 8.53 2.16 4.89
C ASP A 238 8.24 0.85 5.61
N LEU A 239 8.98 -0.21 5.26
CA LEU A 239 8.79 -1.53 5.87
C LEU A 239 9.28 -1.57 7.32
N SER A 240 10.36 -0.87 7.67
CA SER A 240 10.80 -0.74 9.07
C SER A 240 9.74 -0.05 9.91
N PHE A 241 9.12 1.01 9.41
CA PHE A 241 8.04 1.72 10.11
C PHE A 241 6.88 0.77 10.43
N VAL A 242 6.43 -0.03 9.45
CA VAL A 242 5.28 -0.92 9.66
C VAL A 242 5.61 -2.23 10.33
N GLY A 243 6.86 -2.68 10.31
CA GLY A 243 7.30 -3.92 10.97
C GLY A 243 6.99 -3.94 12.46
N GLY A 244 6.84 -2.77 13.09
CA GLY A 244 6.43 -2.64 14.49
C GLY A 244 4.94 -2.92 14.76
N TYR A 245 4.11 -3.01 13.72
CA TYR A 245 2.68 -3.33 13.81
C TYR A 245 2.36 -4.77 13.38
N VAL A 246 3.38 -5.55 13.04
CA VAL A 246 3.25 -6.99 12.81
C VAL A 246 3.12 -7.69 14.16
N SER A 247 2.20 -8.64 14.27
CA SER A 247 2.09 -9.53 15.42
C SER A 247 2.39 -10.97 15.02
N TRP A 248 3.53 -11.48 15.46
CA TRP A 248 3.87 -12.90 15.34
C TRP A 248 2.88 -13.78 16.12
N GLU A 249 2.38 -13.28 17.25
CA GLU A 249 1.39 -13.97 18.07
C GLU A 249 0.09 -14.22 17.30
N ASN A 250 -0.45 -13.20 16.63
CA ASN A 250 -1.66 -13.37 15.83
C ASN A 250 -1.43 -14.25 14.60
N LEU A 251 -0.26 -14.16 13.95
CA LEU A 251 0.06 -15.04 12.83
C LEU A 251 0.11 -16.51 13.28
N ASN A 252 0.77 -16.80 14.41
CA ASN A 252 0.83 -18.14 14.98
C ASN A 252 -0.55 -18.62 15.41
N LEU A 253 -1.35 -17.77 16.06
CA LEU A 253 -2.73 -18.10 16.44
C LEU A 253 -3.61 -18.44 15.22
N LEU A 254 -3.49 -17.66 14.13
CA LEU A 254 -4.18 -17.94 12.87
C LEU A 254 -3.73 -19.26 12.24
N MET A 255 -2.43 -19.58 12.31
CA MET A 255 -1.88 -20.84 11.82
C MET A 255 -2.36 -22.04 12.65
N ASP A 256 -2.36 -21.92 13.98
CA ASP A 256 -2.81 -22.98 14.88
C ASP A 256 -4.33 -23.21 14.75
N MET A 257 -5.10 -22.13 14.62
CA MET A 257 -6.56 -22.16 14.54
C MET A 257 -7.11 -22.10 13.11
N HIS A 258 -6.29 -22.35 12.09
CA HIS A 258 -6.65 -22.18 10.68
C HIS A 258 -7.94 -22.93 10.29
N VAL A 259 -8.21 -24.12 10.87
CA VAL A 259 -9.46 -24.87 10.63
C VAL A 259 -10.69 -24.09 11.12
N LYS A 260 -10.66 -23.58 12.35
CA LYS A 260 -11.76 -22.78 12.94
C LYS A 260 -11.94 -21.45 12.20
N VAL A 261 -10.84 -20.81 11.80
CA VAL A 261 -10.88 -19.59 10.98
C VAL A 261 -11.53 -19.89 9.63
N ALA A 262 -11.11 -20.94 8.95
CA ALA A 262 -11.61 -21.31 7.63
C ALA A 262 -13.09 -21.68 7.65
N GLU A 263 -13.56 -22.41 8.67
CA GLU A 263 -14.98 -22.67 8.89
C GLU A 263 -15.78 -21.37 9.02
N ARG A 264 -15.27 -20.42 9.83
CA ARG A 264 -15.92 -19.12 10.03
C ARG A 264 -16.01 -18.30 8.75
N THR A 265 -15.02 -18.37 7.88
CA THR A 265 -14.97 -17.59 6.63
C THR A 265 -15.56 -18.32 5.43
N GLY A 266 -15.93 -19.60 5.57
CA GLY A 266 -16.46 -20.43 4.50
C GLY A 266 -15.42 -20.76 3.42
N MET A 267 -14.14 -20.84 3.78
CA MET A 267 -13.04 -21.18 2.86
C MET A 267 -12.39 -22.53 3.21
N SER A 268 -11.51 -23.03 2.35
CA SER A 268 -10.72 -24.23 2.65
C SER A 268 -9.67 -23.96 3.74
N PRO A 269 -9.53 -24.83 4.76
CA PRO A 269 -8.44 -24.76 5.74
C PRO A 269 -7.05 -24.78 5.10
N GLU A 270 -6.85 -25.63 4.08
CA GLU A 270 -5.59 -25.76 3.34
C GLU A 270 -5.26 -24.45 2.60
N GLN A 271 -6.24 -23.86 1.93
CA GLN A 271 -6.08 -22.58 1.25
C GLN A 271 -5.65 -21.48 2.23
N LEU A 272 -6.29 -21.40 3.40
CA LEU A 272 -5.93 -20.42 4.43
C LEU A 272 -4.51 -20.66 4.95
N LYS A 273 -4.18 -21.91 5.28
CA LYS A 273 -2.85 -22.30 5.76
C LYS A 273 -1.75 -21.94 4.77
N ILE A 274 -1.97 -22.19 3.47
CA ILE A 274 -1.04 -21.80 2.41
C ILE A 274 -0.89 -20.28 2.35
N GLY A 275 -1.99 -19.53 2.40
CA GLY A 275 -1.96 -18.06 2.40
C GLY A 275 -1.16 -17.49 3.57
N LEU A 276 -1.39 -18.01 4.78
CA LEU A 276 -0.68 -17.58 5.99
C LEU A 276 0.81 -17.98 5.98
N ALA A 277 1.14 -19.17 5.46
CA ALA A 277 2.52 -19.59 5.28
C ALA A 277 3.30 -18.65 4.34
N LYS A 278 2.69 -18.21 3.24
CA LYS A 278 3.30 -17.20 2.34
C LYS A 278 3.54 -15.87 3.05
N VAL A 279 2.60 -15.41 3.89
CA VAL A 279 2.80 -14.20 4.70
C VAL A 279 3.97 -14.37 5.68
N MET A 280 4.12 -15.55 6.28
CA MET A 280 5.27 -15.85 7.13
C MET A 280 6.60 -15.79 6.35
N GLU A 281 6.65 -16.38 5.15
CA GLU A 281 7.82 -16.31 4.26
C GLU A 281 8.14 -14.87 3.82
N ASP A 282 7.11 -14.06 3.58
CA ASP A 282 7.26 -12.64 3.24
C ASP A 282 7.90 -11.84 4.39
N LEU A 283 7.45 -12.09 5.63
CA LEU A 283 8.03 -11.47 6.83
C LEU A 283 9.48 -11.89 7.04
N GLN A 284 9.78 -13.19 6.93
CA GLN A 284 11.15 -13.70 7.01
C GLN A 284 12.06 -13.09 5.94
N ALA A 285 11.58 -12.99 4.70
CA ALA A 285 12.33 -12.35 3.62
C ALA A 285 12.65 -10.87 3.91
N ALA A 286 11.74 -10.15 4.60
CA ALA A 286 11.99 -8.78 5.03
C ALA A 286 13.08 -8.71 6.12
N GLU A 287 13.13 -9.67 7.05
CA GLU A 287 14.19 -9.77 8.06
C GLU A 287 15.54 -10.08 7.40
N GLU A 288 15.60 -11.11 6.56
CA GLU A 288 16.83 -11.62 5.94
C GLU A 288 17.39 -10.66 4.89
N THR A 289 16.55 -10.14 3.99
CA THR A 289 17.01 -9.37 2.81
C THR A 289 17.22 -7.90 3.12
N LEU A 290 16.47 -7.35 4.08
CA LEU A 290 16.49 -5.91 4.39
C LEU A 290 16.98 -5.61 5.82
N GLY A 291 17.14 -6.62 6.68
CA GLY A 291 17.53 -6.43 8.08
C GLY A 291 16.46 -5.69 8.88
N ILE A 292 15.19 -5.91 8.55
CA ILE A 292 14.06 -5.28 9.24
C ILE A 292 13.75 -6.10 10.49
N LYS A 293 13.58 -5.43 11.64
CA LYS A 293 13.11 -6.09 12.85
C LYS A 293 11.58 -6.17 12.83
N ILE A 294 11.02 -7.37 12.87
CA ILE A 294 9.56 -7.58 12.90
C ILE A 294 9.07 -7.70 14.35
N GLY A 295 7.87 -7.18 14.61
CA GLY A 295 7.25 -7.16 15.93
C GLY A 295 7.38 -5.82 16.66
N PRO A 296 6.57 -5.58 17.71
CA PRO A 296 6.50 -4.30 18.40
C PRO A 296 7.78 -3.95 19.15
N ARG A 297 8.21 -2.70 19.00
CA ARG A 297 9.46 -2.16 19.57
C ARG A 297 9.22 -1.03 20.56
N THR A 298 8.03 -0.44 20.56
CA THR A 298 7.62 0.62 21.49
C THR A 298 6.42 0.21 22.32
N LEU A 299 6.18 0.90 23.45
CA LEU A 299 4.99 0.66 24.28
C LEU A 299 3.69 0.89 23.51
N MET A 300 3.68 1.86 22.58
CA MET A 300 2.52 2.13 21.73
C MET A 300 2.25 0.96 20.77
N GLN A 301 3.30 0.41 20.16
CA GLN A 301 3.21 -0.76 19.29
C GLN A 301 2.79 -2.02 20.06
N ARG A 302 3.28 -2.22 21.28
CA ARG A 302 2.80 -3.30 22.17
C ARG A 302 1.32 -3.14 22.53
N LYS A 303 0.88 -1.91 22.84
CA LYS A 303 -0.56 -1.63 23.05
C LYS A 303 -1.37 -1.94 21.79
N HIS A 304 -0.85 -1.61 20.60
CA HIS A 304 -1.49 -1.95 19.34
C HIS A 304 -1.62 -3.46 19.19
N GLU A 305 -0.53 -4.21 19.42
CA GLU A 305 -0.53 -5.68 19.39
C GLU A 305 -1.61 -6.25 20.33
N ASN A 306 -1.66 -5.81 21.58
CA ASN A 306 -2.70 -6.26 22.54
C ASN A 306 -4.12 -6.07 22.00
N PHE A 307 -4.41 -4.93 21.37
CA PHE A 307 -5.73 -4.70 20.77
C PHE A 307 -5.97 -5.53 19.52
N THR A 308 -4.96 -5.79 18.70
CA THR A 308 -5.09 -6.72 17.57
C THR A 308 -5.29 -8.17 18.02
N ASN A 309 -4.67 -8.57 19.13
CA ASN A 309 -4.87 -9.89 19.73
C ASN A 309 -6.30 -10.00 20.27
N ASN A 310 -6.76 -9.00 21.02
CA ASN A 310 -8.14 -8.95 21.50
C ASN A 310 -9.14 -8.96 20.33
N PHE A 311 -8.86 -8.20 19.27
CA PHE A 311 -9.68 -8.21 18.05
C PHE A 311 -9.78 -9.64 17.49
N LEU A 312 -8.65 -10.30 17.30
CA LEU A 312 -8.61 -11.64 16.71
C LEU A 312 -9.30 -12.68 17.60
N ILE A 313 -9.10 -12.62 18.92
CA ILE A 313 -9.75 -13.53 19.89
C ILE A 313 -11.27 -13.33 19.87
N SER A 314 -11.77 -12.10 20.05
CA SER A 314 -13.21 -11.81 19.98
C SER A 314 -13.78 -12.13 18.60
N TYR A 315 -13.00 -11.90 17.54
CA TYR A 315 -13.34 -12.39 16.21
C TYR A 315 -13.38 -13.91 16.14
N LEU A 316 -12.61 -14.71 16.87
CA LEU A 316 -12.74 -16.16 16.84
C LEU A 316 -13.94 -16.65 17.66
N GLU A 317 -14.26 -15.96 18.75
CA GLU A 317 -15.35 -16.30 19.67
C GLU A 317 -16.72 -15.75 19.27
N ARG A 318 -16.83 -15.06 18.12
CA ARG A 318 -18.09 -14.44 17.61
C ARG A 318 -18.62 -13.30 18.51
N GLU A 319 -17.74 -12.69 19.28
CA GLU A 319 -18.01 -11.50 20.12
C GLU A 319 -17.90 -10.22 19.27
N ASN A 320 -18.91 -9.97 18.46
CA ASN A 320 -18.80 -8.96 17.39
C ASN A 320 -18.63 -7.52 17.91
N GLU A 321 -19.20 -7.18 19.05
CA GLU A 321 -19.11 -5.82 19.61
C GLU A 321 -17.75 -5.57 20.26
N GLU A 322 -17.20 -6.56 20.95
CA GLU A 322 -15.86 -6.56 21.54
C GLU A 322 -14.81 -6.47 20.42
N ALA A 323 -14.98 -7.25 19.35
CA ALA A 323 -14.14 -7.15 18.15
C ALA A 323 -14.16 -5.73 17.56
N LYS A 324 -15.34 -5.12 17.34
CA LYS A 324 -15.42 -3.74 16.82
C LYS A 324 -14.73 -2.72 17.72
N LYS A 325 -14.84 -2.85 19.05
CA LYS A 325 -14.16 -1.98 20.02
C LYS A 325 -12.64 -2.13 19.91
N ALA A 326 -12.13 -3.37 19.96
CA ALA A 326 -10.71 -3.66 19.86
C ALA A 326 -10.10 -3.18 18.53
N PHE A 327 -10.82 -3.40 17.42
CA PHE A 327 -10.47 -2.89 16.09
C PHE A 327 -10.26 -1.37 16.11
N LEU A 328 -11.20 -0.62 16.69
CA LEU A 328 -11.16 0.83 16.75
C LEU A 328 -9.99 1.34 17.60
N GLU A 329 -9.71 0.70 18.74
CA GLU A 329 -8.58 1.07 19.60
C GLU A 329 -7.24 0.80 18.91
N ALA A 330 -7.09 -0.34 18.21
CA ALA A 330 -5.91 -0.60 17.38
C ALA A 330 -5.75 0.47 16.28
N ALA A 331 -6.84 0.88 15.63
CA ALA A 331 -6.82 1.91 14.59
C ALA A 331 -6.39 3.29 15.10
N LYS A 332 -6.80 3.67 16.32
CA LYS A 332 -6.36 4.91 16.97
C LYS A 332 -4.85 4.89 17.24
N LEU A 333 -4.32 3.77 17.73
CA LEU A 333 -2.89 3.66 18.07
C LEU A 333 -1.95 3.76 16.88
N ARG A 334 -2.44 3.47 15.67
CA ARG A 334 -1.68 3.68 14.44
C ARG A 334 -2.04 4.99 13.72
N ASN A 335 -2.85 5.88 14.29
CA ASN A 335 -3.27 7.17 13.70
C ASN A 335 -3.85 7.04 12.28
N CYS A 336 -4.48 5.90 11.96
CA CYS A 336 -5.06 5.64 10.65
C CYS A 336 -5.97 4.43 10.70
N LEU A 337 -7.15 4.54 10.08
CA LEU A 337 -8.00 3.37 9.87
C LEU A 337 -7.30 2.35 8.96
N GLY A 338 -6.88 2.81 7.77
CA GLY A 338 -6.22 2.06 6.70
C GLY A 338 -5.94 2.92 5.48
#